data_AF-A0A7J7PY71-F1
#
_entry.id   AF-A0A7J7PY71-F1
#
_cell.length_a   1.000
_cell.length_b   1.000
_cell.length_c   1.000
_cell.angle_alpha   90.00
_cell.angle_beta   90.00
_cell.angle_gamma   90.00
#
_symmetry.space_group_name_H-M   'P 1'
#
loop_
_entity.id
_entity.type
_entity.pdbx_description
1 polymer ?
#
loop_
_entity_poly.entity_id
_entity_poly.type
_entity_poly.pdbx_seq_one_letter_code
_entity_poly.pdbx_strand_id
1 'polypeptide(L)'
;MIVSLGDGALQQFALVVQQQLPSILSDGGVQLATTLQEQLPYGRRVQLTAAAALLCGAWLRLVVSKAAPSLWSLLLVVPLVAFNHWVPLLFHYRQELCTRCTVLLLLLWLGSYKAIGLCLGRGPLAGNWTIGQTCLLYSMPIYPSQDTGGVKKGRLTDSKGTAAQAVLSFIANTSLCVTLAYVVATLTCQSWLSTTA
;
A
#
# COMPACT_ATOMS: atom_id res chain seq x y z
N MET A 1 -2.28 8.10 28.51
CA MET A 1 -1.57 9.18 27.77
C MET A 1 -2.27 9.33 26.43
N ILE A 2 -3.29 10.20 26.37
CA ILE A 2 -3.96 10.54 25.11
C ILE A 2 -3.10 11.63 24.49
N VAL A 3 -2.42 11.33 23.38
CA VAL A 3 -1.69 12.33 22.62
C VAL A 3 -2.73 13.30 22.09
N SER A 4 -2.84 14.47 22.72
CA SER A 4 -3.57 15.61 22.19
C SER A 4 -2.86 16.03 20.90
N LEU A 5 -3.28 15.45 19.77
CA LEU A 5 -2.98 15.97 18.44
C LEU A 5 -3.63 17.35 18.40
N GLY A 6 -2.86 18.38 18.76
CA GLY A 6 -3.37 19.74 18.89
C GLY A 6 -4.14 20.15 17.64
N ASP A 7 -5.36 20.66 17.85
CA ASP A 7 -6.34 20.99 16.80
C ASP A 7 -5.76 21.83 15.65
N GLY A 8 -4.71 22.61 15.92
CA GLY A 8 -4.04 23.45 14.93
C GLY A 8 -3.36 22.69 13.78
N ALA A 9 -2.70 21.54 14.03
CA ALA A 9 -1.94 20.85 12.99
C ALA A 9 -2.85 20.17 11.96
N LEU A 10 -3.94 19.56 12.42
CA LEU A 10 -4.94 18.96 11.54
C LEU A 10 -5.76 20.02 10.81
N GLN A 11 -6.11 21.13 11.46
CA GLN A 11 -6.75 22.25 10.79
C GLN A 11 -5.85 22.88 9.72
N GLN A 12 -4.57 23.12 10.01
CA GLN A 12 -3.62 23.64 9.01
C GLN A 12 -3.48 22.67 7.84
N PHE A 13 -3.36 21.38 8.09
CA PHE A 13 -3.32 20.39 7.02
C PHE A 13 -4.60 20.41 6.18
N ALA A 14 -5.77 20.44 6.81
CA ALA A 14 -7.05 20.52 6.11
C ALA A 14 -7.17 21.79 5.25
N LEU A 15 -6.73 22.94 5.77
CA LEU A 15 -6.71 24.21 5.05
C LEU A 15 -5.78 24.16 3.82
N VAL A 16 -4.58 23.61 3.98
CA VAL A 16 -3.62 23.44 2.87
C VAL A 16 -4.20 22.51 1.80
N VAL A 17 -4.78 21.38 2.19
CA VAL A 17 -5.42 20.45 1.25
C VAL A 17 -6.59 21.12 0.53
N GLN A 18 -7.42 21.89 1.24
CA GLN A 18 -8.56 22.57 0.64
C GLN A 18 -8.12 23.67 -0.34
N GLN A 19 -7.08 24.43 -0.01
CA GLN A 19 -6.53 25.48 -0.90
C GLN A 19 -5.84 24.89 -2.13
N GLN A 20 -5.19 23.73 -2.00
CA GLN A 20 -4.49 23.07 -3.10
C GLN A 20 -5.36 22.07 -3.88
N LEU A 21 -6.62 21.88 -3.52
CA LEU A 21 -7.49 20.92 -4.21
C LEU A 21 -7.58 21.13 -5.74
N PRO A 22 -7.70 22.37 -6.27
CA PRO A 22 -7.73 22.59 -7.72
C PRO A 22 -6.42 22.21 -8.41
N SER A 23 -5.27 22.50 -7.79
CA SER A 23 -3.97 22.15 -8.35
C SER A 23 -3.74 20.63 -8.29
N ILE A 24 -4.12 19.98 -7.18
CA ILE A 24 -4.07 18.51 -7.01
C ILE A 24 -4.83 17.78 -8.12
N LEU A 25 -6.00 18.31 -8.51
CA LEU A 25 -6.79 17.71 -9.61
C LEU A 25 -6.11 17.89 -10.98
N SER A 26 -5.38 18.98 -11.17
CA SER A 26 -4.71 19.29 -12.45
C SER A 26 -3.39 18.54 -12.65
N ASP A 27 -2.63 18.29 -11.59
CA ASP A 27 -1.29 17.70 -11.65
C ASP A 27 -1.22 16.26 -11.11
N GLY A 28 -2.36 15.70 -10.69
CA GLY A 28 -2.43 14.37 -10.08
C GLY A 28 -1.84 14.31 -8.66
N GLY A 29 -1.71 15.46 -7.99
CA GLY A 29 -1.19 15.60 -6.63
C GLY A 29 0.34 15.62 -6.53
N VAL A 30 1.06 15.80 -7.64
CA VAL A 30 2.54 15.79 -7.66
C VAL A 30 3.12 16.94 -6.83
N GLN A 31 2.60 18.17 -6.98
CA GLN A 31 3.05 19.34 -6.22
C GLN A 31 2.80 19.17 -4.72
N LEU A 32 1.66 18.61 -4.34
CA LEU A 32 1.36 18.30 -2.94
C LEU A 32 2.38 17.31 -2.39
N ALA A 33 2.68 16.24 -3.13
CA ALA A 33 3.66 15.24 -2.71
C ALA A 33 5.07 15.85 -2.52
N THR A 34 5.52 16.70 -3.45
CA THR A 34 6.79 17.42 -3.34
C THR A 34 6.80 18.37 -2.14
N THR A 35 5.71 19.11 -1.92
CA THR A 35 5.58 20.02 -0.76
C THR A 35 5.67 19.23 0.56
N LEU A 36 5.00 18.08 0.64
CA LEU A 36 5.05 17.20 1.82
C LEU A 36 6.43 16.54 2.01
N GLN A 37 7.15 16.25 0.92
CA GLN A 37 8.53 15.75 0.99
C GLN A 37 9.46 16.77 1.67
N GLU A 38 9.30 18.06 1.35
CA GLU A 38 10.11 19.15 1.89
C GLU A 38 9.72 19.52 3.32
N GLN A 39 8.42 19.53 3.64
CA GLN A 39 7.93 20.01 4.94
C GLN A 39 7.93 18.95 6.04
N LEU A 40 7.75 17.66 5.70
CA LEU A 40 7.62 16.60 6.70
C LEU A 40 8.92 15.81 6.83
N PRO A 41 9.37 15.43 8.04
CA PRO A 41 10.50 14.53 8.20
C PRO A 41 10.15 13.11 7.76
N TYR A 42 11.17 12.33 7.35
CA TYR A 42 11.01 10.97 6.83
C TYR A 42 10.09 10.08 7.69
N GLY A 43 10.31 10.04 9.02
CA GLY A 43 9.52 9.22 9.93
C GLY A 43 8.02 9.56 9.91
N ARG A 44 7.65 10.83 9.71
CA ARG A 44 6.24 11.24 9.58
C ARG A 44 5.65 10.79 8.25
N ARG A 45 6.42 10.81 7.16
CA ARG A 45 5.97 10.30 5.85
C ARG A 45 5.72 8.79 5.91
N VAL A 46 6.58 8.03 6.60
CA VAL A 46 6.34 6.59 6.86
C VAL A 46 5.07 6.37 7.69
N GLN A 47 4.85 7.16 8.75
CA GLN A 47 3.62 7.09 9.55
C GLN A 47 2.37 7.40 8.70
N LEU A 48 2.43 8.41 7.82
CA LEU A 48 1.35 8.74 6.89
C LEU A 48 1.08 7.58 5.92
N THR A 49 2.10 6.94 5.37
CA THR A 49 1.95 5.74 4.52
C THR A 49 1.27 4.60 5.28
N ALA A 50 1.64 4.35 6.54
CA ALA A 50 1.01 3.32 7.36
C ALA A 50 -0.47 3.66 7.66
N ALA A 51 -0.75 4.90 8.04
CA ALA A 51 -2.11 5.38 8.29
C ALA A 51 -2.98 5.29 7.02
N ALA A 52 -2.43 5.69 5.87
CA ALA A 52 -3.04 5.54 4.55
C ALA A 52 -3.43 4.08 4.26
N ALA A 53 -2.52 3.13 4.50
CA ALA A 53 -2.79 1.71 4.32
C ALA A 53 -3.95 1.22 5.21
N LEU A 54 -3.97 1.63 6.48
CA LEU A 54 -5.06 1.27 7.41
C LEU A 54 -6.40 1.87 7.00
N LEU A 55 -6.42 3.13 6.56
CA LEU A 55 -7.61 3.80 6.05
C LEU A 55 -8.14 3.13 4.78
N CYS A 56 -7.26 2.70 3.87
CA CYS A 56 -7.65 1.90 2.72
C CYS A 56 -8.32 0.58 3.13
N GLY A 57 -7.74 -0.14 4.09
CA GLY A 57 -8.36 -1.37 4.63
C GLY A 57 -9.73 -1.12 5.28
N ALA A 58 -9.85 -0.01 6.02
CA ALA A 58 -11.11 0.39 6.63
C ALA A 58 -12.16 0.77 5.56
N TRP A 59 -11.78 1.51 4.52
CA TRP A 59 -12.64 1.85 3.39
C TRP A 59 -13.17 0.60 2.68
N LEU A 60 -12.29 -0.36 2.40
CA LEU A 60 -12.69 -1.63 1.79
C LEU A 60 -13.74 -2.35 2.63
N ARG A 61 -13.58 -2.37 3.96
CA ARG A 61 -14.57 -3.01 4.82
C ARG A 61 -15.85 -2.20 4.94
N LEU A 62 -15.78 -0.89 5.14
CA LEU A 62 -16.95 -0.07 5.45
C LEU A 62 -17.80 0.25 4.22
N VAL A 63 -17.16 0.41 3.06
CA VAL A 63 -17.81 0.82 1.81
C VAL A 63 -17.92 -0.37 0.86
N VAL A 64 -16.79 -0.96 0.48
CA VAL A 64 -16.76 -1.96 -0.60
C VAL A 64 -17.43 -3.27 -0.19
N SER A 65 -17.22 -3.76 1.04
CA SER A 65 -17.81 -5.05 1.47
C SER A 65 -19.34 -5.04 1.63
N LYS A 66 -19.97 -3.86 1.60
CA LYS A 66 -21.43 -3.72 1.59
C LYS A 66 -22.02 -3.80 0.19
N ALA A 67 -21.21 -3.63 -0.85
CA ALA A 67 -21.65 -3.75 -2.23
C ALA A 67 -21.68 -5.22 -2.65
N ALA A 68 -22.67 -5.59 -3.46
CA ALA A 68 -22.67 -6.91 -4.09
C ALA A 68 -21.48 -7.04 -5.05
N PRO A 69 -20.79 -8.19 -5.10
CA PRO A 69 -19.65 -8.40 -5.98
C PRO A 69 -20.09 -8.27 -7.44
N SER A 70 -19.68 -7.18 -8.07
CA SER A 70 -20.10 -6.78 -9.42
C SER A 70 -19.03 -5.95 -10.11
N LEU A 71 -19.07 -5.84 -11.44
CA LEU A 71 -18.15 -4.96 -12.16
C LEU A 71 -18.31 -3.49 -11.72
N TRP A 72 -19.52 -3.07 -11.35
CA TRP A 72 -19.79 -1.74 -10.82
C TRP A 72 -19.12 -1.48 -9.48
N SER A 73 -19.00 -2.50 -8.62
CA SER A 73 -18.29 -2.36 -7.34
C SER A 73 -16.81 -2.01 -7.52
N LEU A 74 -16.19 -2.34 -8.67
CA LEU A 74 -14.81 -1.94 -8.97
C LEU A 74 -14.63 -0.40 -9.01
N LEU A 75 -15.69 0.36 -9.35
CA LEU A 75 -15.63 1.81 -9.29
C LEU A 75 -15.40 2.33 -7.87
N LEU A 76 -15.83 1.60 -6.84
CA LEU A 76 -15.60 1.94 -5.43
C LEU A 76 -14.14 1.73 -5.00
N VAL A 77 -13.37 0.97 -5.79
CA VAL A 77 -11.94 0.69 -5.58
C VAL A 77 -11.04 1.67 -6.33
N VAL A 78 -11.55 2.35 -7.38
CA VAL A 78 -10.78 3.32 -8.16
C VAL A 78 -10.12 4.41 -7.31
N PRO A 79 -10.82 5.07 -6.36
CA PRO A 79 -10.19 6.09 -5.51
C PRO A 79 -9.02 5.53 -4.69
N LEU A 80 -9.14 4.27 -4.30
CA LEU A 80 -8.18 3.57 -3.46
C LEU A 80 -6.92 3.18 -4.25
N VAL A 81 -7.09 2.74 -5.50
CA VAL A 81 -5.97 2.48 -6.43
C VAL A 81 -5.26 3.77 -6.81
N ALA A 82 -6.00 4.84 -7.13
CA ALA A 82 -5.43 6.15 -7.41
C ALA A 82 -4.60 6.66 -6.21
N PHE A 83 -5.14 6.52 -5.01
CA PHE A 83 -4.45 6.89 -3.78
C PHE A 83 -3.20 6.03 -3.54
N ASN A 84 -3.25 4.71 -3.73
CA ASN A 84 -2.08 3.84 -3.65
C ASN A 84 -0.98 4.22 -4.66
N HIS A 85 -1.34 4.78 -5.81
CA HIS A 85 -0.40 5.25 -6.82
C HIS A 85 0.29 6.56 -6.38
N TRP A 86 -0.44 7.41 -5.65
CA TRP A 86 0.05 8.68 -5.15
C TRP A 86 0.98 8.54 -3.94
N VAL A 87 0.72 7.61 -3.01
CA VAL A 87 1.50 7.47 -1.76
C VAL A 87 3.02 7.25 -1.98
N PRO A 88 3.51 6.46 -2.96
CA PRO A 88 4.94 6.36 -3.27
C PRO A 88 5.60 7.70 -3.62
N LEU A 89 4.83 8.69 -4.10
CA LEU A 89 5.32 10.02 -4.37
C LEU A 89 5.68 10.79 -3.09
N LEU A 90 5.38 10.30 -1.89
CA LEU A 90 5.83 10.93 -0.64
C LEU A 90 7.33 10.72 -0.37
N PHE A 91 8.02 9.92 -1.16
CA PHE A 91 9.42 9.57 -0.95
C PHE A 91 10.32 10.09 -2.07
N HIS A 92 11.45 10.68 -1.69
CA HIS A 92 12.40 11.27 -2.63
C HIS A 92 12.97 10.18 -3.56
N TYR A 93 12.87 10.40 -4.87
CA TYR A 93 13.33 9.43 -5.87
C TYR A 93 14.81 9.07 -5.71
N ARG A 94 15.67 10.06 -5.42
CA ARG A 94 17.12 9.87 -5.35
C ARG A 94 17.62 9.35 -3.99
N GLN A 95 17.02 9.81 -2.90
CA GLN A 95 17.52 9.54 -1.54
C GLN A 95 16.81 8.34 -0.89
N GLU A 96 15.57 8.03 -1.30
CA GLU A 96 14.69 7.12 -0.58
C GLU A 96 14.13 6.03 -1.51
N LEU A 97 14.90 5.67 -2.53
CA LEU A 97 14.46 4.77 -3.60
C LEU A 97 13.99 3.41 -3.06
N CYS A 98 14.71 2.81 -2.10
CA CYS A 98 14.32 1.54 -1.50
C CYS A 98 12.95 1.62 -0.83
N THR A 99 12.68 2.69 -0.07
CA THR A 99 11.37 2.89 0.57
C THR A 99 10.29 3.14 -0.48
N ARG A 100 10.56 3.99 -1.48
CA ARG A 100 9.63 4.26 -2.58
C ARG A 100 9.25 2.99 -3.33
N CYS A 101 10.22 2.16 -3.71
CA CYS A 101 10.00 0.88 -4.36
C CYS A 101 9.21 -0.10 -3.48
N THR A 102 9.52 -0.15 -2.18
CA THR A 102 8.80 -1.00 -1.22
C THR A 102 7.34 -0.57 -1.11
N VAL A 103 7.07 0.73 -1.00
CA VAL A 103 5.70 1.26 -0.91
C VAL A 103 4.93 1.05 -2.23
N LEU A 104 5.60 1.21 -3.38
CA LEU A 104 5.06 0.81 -4.69
C LEU A 104 4.64 -0.67 -4.69
N LEU A 105 5.53 -1.56 -4.25
CA LEU A 105 5.25 -2.99 -4.20
C LEU A 105 4.10 -3.33 -3.24
N LEU A 106 4.10 -2.75 -2.04
CA LEU A 106 3.11 -3.06 -1.01
C LEU A 106 1.74 -2.46 -1.30
N LEU A 107 1.67 -1.18 -1.66
CA LEU A 107 0.39 -0.50 -1.85
C LEU A 107 -0.12 -0.61 -3.27
N LEU A 108 0.69 -0.23 -4.26
CA LEU A 108 0.23 -0.22 -5.64
C LEU A 108 0.03 -1.65 -6.14
N TRP A 109 0.98 -2.55 -5.90
CA TRP A 109 0.82 -3.92 -6.36
C TRP A 109 -0.06 -4.73 -5.39
N LEU A 110 0.46 -5.11 -4.22
CA LEU A 110 -0.25 -6.03 -3.33
C LEU A 110 -1.58 -5.45 -2.81
N GLY A 111 -1.61 -4.18 -2.40
CA GLY A 111 -2.81 -3.50 -1.93
C GLY A 111 -3.91 -3.46 -2.99
N SER A 112 -3.60 -3.06 -4.22
CA SER A 112 -4.59 -3.00 -5.31
C SER A 112 -5.13 -4.38 -5.68
N TYR A 113 -4.26 -5.41 -5.74
CA TYR A 113 -4.71 -6.79 -5.97
C TYR A 113 -5.68 -7.27 -4.88
N LYS A 114 -5.40 -6.96 -3.62
CA LYS A 114 -6.29 -7.29 -2.49
C LYS A 114 -7.59 -6.52 -2.53
N ALA A 115 -7.54 -5.23 -2.85
CA ALA A 115 -8.72 -4.39 -2.98
C ALA A 115 -9.67 -4.95 -4.06
N ILE A 116 -9.14 -5.29 -5.23
CA ILE A 116 -9.91 -5.90 -6.33
C ILE A 116 -10.44 -7.28 -5.92
N GLY A 117 -9.60 -8.12 -5.31
CA GLY A 117 -10.00 -9.46 -4.86
C GLY A 117 -11.10 -9.46 -3.80
N LEU A 118 -11.00 -8.55 -2.82
CA LEU A 118 -12.03 -8.31 -1.80
C LEU A 118 -13.32 -7.79 -2.43
N CYS A 119 -13.22 -6.85 -3.37
CA CYS A 119 -14.37 -6.27 -4.07
C CYS A 119 -15.14 -7.30 -4.89
N LEU A 120 -14.43 -8.21 -5.57
CA LEU A 120 -15.03 -9.27 -6.36
C LEU A 120 -15.45 -10.49 -5.52
N GLY A 121 -15.20 -10.48 -4.21
CA GLY A 121 -15.48 -11.61 -3.32
C GLY A 121 -14.81 -12.91 -3.76
N ARG A 122 -13.57 -12.85 -4.28
CA ARG A 122 -12.90 -14.02 -4.86
C ARG A 122 -11.83 -14.62 -3.95
N GLY A 123 -11.76 -15.96 -4.01
CA GLY A 123 -10.71 -16.75 -3.38
C GLY A 123 -10.67 -16.57 -1.86
N PRO A 124 -9.48 -16.66 -1.24
CA PRO A 124 -9.36 -16.63 0.21
C PRO A 124 -9.79 -15.30 0.85
N LEU A 125 -9.89 -14.24 0.05
CA LEU A 125 -10.29 -12.92 0.51
C LEU A 125 -11.80 -12.81 0.76
N ALA A 126 -12.63 -13.73 0.24
CA ALA A 126 -14.08 -13.73 0.42
C ALA A 126 -14.56 -14.08 1.85
N GLY A 127 -13.64 -14.28 2.80
CA GLY A 127 -13.96 -14.59 4.19
C GLY A 127 -14.67 -13.46 4.94
N ASN A 128 -15.31 -13.82 6.06
CA ASN A 128 -15.95 -12.87 6.97
C ASN A 128 -14.92 -12.20 7.89
N TRP A 129 -14.16 -11.25 7.35
CA TRP A 129 -13.13 -10.53 8.10
C TRP A 129 -13.74 -9.40 8.94
N THR A 130 -13.20 -9.19 10.14
CA THR A 130 -13.45 -7.96 10.93
C THR A 130 -12.70 -6.77 10.31
N ILE A 131 -13.09 -5.53 10.66
CA ILE A 131 -12.42 -4.33 10.16
C ILE A 131 -10.91 -4.36 10.46
N GLY A 132 -10.53 -4.70 11.70
CA GLY A 132 -9.13 -4.80 12.10
C GLY A 132 -8.36 -5.85 11.29
N GLN A 133 -8.97 -7.02 11.04
CA GLN A 133 -8.39 -8.05 10.18
C GLN A 133 -8.25 -7.58 8.74
N THR A 134 -9.23 -6.87 8.17
CA THR A 134 -9.12 -6.30 6.82
C THR A 134 -8.02 -5.25 6.75
N CYS A 135 -7.88 -4.38 7.75
CA CYS A 135 -6.79 -3.40 7.83
C CYS A 135 -5.42 -4.06 7.90
N LEU A 136 -5.26 -5.08 8.75
CA LEU A 136 -4.01 -5.85 8.85
C LEU A 136 -3.74 -6.62 7.54
N LEU A 137 -4.76 -7.26 6.99
CA LEU A 137 -4.65 -8.00 5.74
C LEU A 137 -4.27 -7.09 4.57
N TYR A 138 -4.78 -5.86 4.54
CA TYR A 138 -4.45 -4.90 3.50
C TYR A 138 -3.03 -4.34 3.65
N SER A 139 -2.64 -3.95 4.87
CA SER A 139 -1.34 -3.35 5.16
C SER A 139 -0.19 -4.35 5.14
N MET A 140 -0.44 -5.60 5.52
CA MET A 140 0.57 -6.63 5.54
C MET A 140 0.62 -7.38 4.21
N PRO A 141 1.80 -7.79 3.76
CA PRO A 141 2.01 -8.60 2.55
C PRO A 141 1.71 -10.09 2.77
N ILE A 142 0.65 -10.40 3.52
CA ILE A 142 0.17 -11.75 3.80
C ILE A 142 -1.09 -12.02 2.97
N TYR A 143 -1.25 -13.23 2.45
CA TYR A 143 -2.52 -13.70 1.88
C TYR A 143 -3.13 -14.72 2.85
N PRO A 144 -4.44 -14.62 3.15
CA PRO A 144 -5.06 -15.59 4.01
C PRO A 144 -5.14 -16.92 3.26
N SER A 145 -5.03 -18.02 3.99
CA SER A 145 -5.43 -19.32 3.49
C SER A 145 -6.89 -19.55 3.85
N GLN A 146 -7.74 -19.84 2.87
CA GLN A 146 -9.03 -20.47 3.19
C GLN A 146 -8.78 -21.95 3.49
N ASP A 147 -9.29 -22.41 4.63
CA ASP A 147 -9.54 -23.82 4.85
C ASP A 147 -10.67 -24.21 3.90
N THR A 148 -10.31 -24.83 2.78
CA THR A 148 -11.27 -25.43 1.87
C THR A 148 -11.81 -26.68 2.54
N GLY A 149 -12.78 -26.51 3.43
CA GLY A 149 -13.47 -27.60 4.10
C GLY A 149 -13.97 -28.63 3.07
N GLY A 150 -13.27 -29.76 2.96
CA GLY A 150 -13.68 -30.91 2.16
C GLY A 150 -12.92 -31.20 0.87
N VAL A 151 -11.87 -30.45 0.49
CA VAL A 151 -11.04 -30.86 -0.67
C VAL A 151 -10.07 -31.97 -0.23
N LYS A 152 -10.15 -33.13 -0.89
CA LYS A 152 -9.37 -34.35 -0.57
C LYS A 152 -7.89 -34.05 -0.29
N LYS A 153 -7.44 -34.44 0.91
CA LYS A 153 -6.03 -34.54 1.34
C LYS A 153 -5.17 -35.07 0.18
N GLY A 154 -4.20 -34.29 -0.30
CA GLY A 154 -3.27 -34.70 -1.34
C GLY A 154 -3.02 -33.71 -2.48
N ARG A 155 -3.54 -32.47 -2.41
CA ARG A 155 -3.06 -31.43 -3.34
C ARG A 155 -1.68 -30.98 -2.90
N LEU A 156 -0.81 -30.65 -3.87
CA LEU A 156 0.52 -30.04 -3.66
C LEU A 156 0.48 -28.75 -2.82
N THR A 157 -0.70 -28.22 -2.50
CA THR A 157 -0.93 -27.08 -1.62
C THR A 157 -1.11 -27.44 -0.14
N ASP A 158 -1.11 -28.73 0.24
CA ASP A 158 -1.37 -29.20 1.62
C ASP A 158 -0.13 -29.19 2.52
N SER A 159 1.07 -29.02 1.97
CA SER A 159 2.26 -28.68 2.76
C SER A 159 2.35 -27.16 2.97
N LYS A 160 1.32 -26.57 3.59
CA LYS A 160 1.43 -25.18 4.02
C LYS A 160 2.41 -25.15 5.18
N GLY A 161 3.58 -24.60 4.89
CA GLY A 161 4.60 -24.34 5.88
C GLY A 161 4.03 -23.58 7.09
N THR A 162 4.71 -23.71 8.22
CA THR A 162 4.32 -23.01 9.46
C THR A 162 4.22 -21.50 9.24
N ALA A 163 3.49 -20.78 10.10
CA ALA A 163 3.43 -19.31 10.04
C ALA A 163 4.83 -18.66 9.99
N ALA A 164 5.82 -19.29 10.65
CA ALA A 164 7.22 -18.89 10.58
C ALA A 164 7.82 -19.01 9.16
N GLN A 165 7.49 -20.06 8.41
CA GLN A 165 7.92 -20.20 7.01
C GLN A 165 7.27 -19.15 6.10
N ALA A 166 6.01 -18.79 6.32
CA ALA A 166 5.37 -17.71 5.58
C ALA A 166 6.06 -16.36 5.83
N VAL A 167 6.39 -16.05 7.09
CA VAL A 167 7.16 -14.85 7.46
C VAL A 167 8.55 -14.87 6.83
N LEU A 168 9.25 -16.02 6.85
CA LEU A 168 10.54 -16.18 6.20
C LEU A 168 10.48 -15.97 4.69
N SER A 169 9.52 -16.58 3.99
CA SER A 169 9.33 -16.37 2.55
C SER A 169 8.99 -14.93 2.23
N PHE A 170 8.22 -14.25 3.09
CA PHE A 170 7.96 -12.83 2.94
C PHE A 170 9.22 -11.98 3.08
N ILE A 171 10.01 -12.21 4.13
CA ILE A 171 11.30 -11.53 4.34
C ILE A 171 12.23 -11.81 3.15
N ALA A 172 12.28 -13.05 2.67
CA ALA A 172 13.11 -13.45 1.54
C ALA A 172 12.69 -12.72 0.25
N ASN A 173 11.40 -12.77 -0.13
CA ASN A 173 10.89 -12.12 -1.33
C ASN A 173 11.05 -10.59 -1.26
N THR A 174 10.83 -10.00 -0.09
CA THR A 174 11.03 -8.56 0.12
C THR A 174 12.50 -8.19 0.01
N SER A 175 13.38 -8.96 0.65
CA SER A 175 14.83 -8.74 0.58
C SER A 175 15.35 -8.88 -0.85
N LEU A 176 14.79 -9.83 -1.62
CA LEU A 176 15.13 -10.02 -3.03
C LEU A 176 14.65 -8.83 -3.86
N CYS A 177 13.41 -8.37 -3.68
CA CYS A 177 12.89 -7.19 -4.37
C CYS A 177 13.69 -5.93 -4.01
N VAL A 178 14.04 -5.73 -2.74
CA VAL A 178 14.85 -4.60 -2.28
C VAL A 178 16.26 -4.67 -2.86
N THR A 179 16.88 -5.86 -2.87
CA THR A 179 18.21 -6.09 -3.47
C THR A 179 18.18 -5.82 -4.97
N LEU A 180 17.20 -6.33 -5.70
CA LEU A 180 17.04 -6.09 -7.13
C LEU A 180 16.82 -4.60 -7.42
N ALA A 181 15.96 -3.93 -6.66
CA ALA A 181 15.74 -2.49 -6.80
C ALA A 181 17.02 -1.70 -6.55
N TYR A 182 17.79 -2.07 -5.53
CA TYR A 182 19.08 -1.46 -5.23
C TYR A 182 20.10 -1.68 -6.35
N VAL A 183 20.24 -2.91 -6.87
CA VAL A 183 21.14 -3.22 -7.98
C VAL A 183 20.77 -2.40 -9.22
N VAL A 184 19.50 -2.39 -9.62
CA VAL A 184 19.02 -1.59 -10.77
C VAL A 184 19.33 -0.11 -10.57
N ALA A 185 19.15 0.42 -9.36
CA ALA A 185 19.47 1.80 -9.03
C ALA A 185 20.97 2.12 -9.21
N THR A 186 21.83 1.26 -8.67
CA THR A 186 23.29 1.44 -8.75
C THR A 186 23.79 1.35 -10.19
N LEU A 187 23.28 0.41 -10.99
CA LEU A 187 23.63 0.27 -12.41
C LEU A 187 23.19 1.49 -13.22
N THR A 188 21.99 2.03 -12.93
CA THR A 188 21.49 3.25 -13.58
C THR A 188 22.31 4.49 -13.21
N CYS A 189 22.84 4.54 -11.99
CA CYS A 189 23.70 5.64 -11.56
C CYS A 189 25.09 5.58 -12.24
N GLN A 190 25.65 4.39 -12.44
CA GLN A 190 26.94 4.21 -13.10
C GLN A 190 26.89 4.58 -14.59
N SER A 191 25.84 4.20 -15.32
CA SER A 191 25.69 4.54 -16.74
C SER A 191 25.58 6.06 -16.99
N TRP A 192 24.99 6.79 -16.05
CA TRP A 192 24.94 8.25 -16.10
C TRP A 192 26.33 8.89 -15.97
N LEU A 193 27.14 8.43 -15.00
CA LEU A 193 28.48 8.96 -14.77
C LEU A 193 29.41 8.75 -15.98
N SER A 194 29.27 7.62 -16.68
CA SER A 194 30.05 7.34 -17.89
C SER A 194 29.64 8.16 -19.12
N THR A 195 28.47 8.80 -19.12
CA THR A 195 28.00 9.61 -20.26
C THR A 195 28.40 11.08 -20.13
N THR A 196 28.73 11.53 -18.92
CA THR A 196 29.09 12.93 -18.62
C THR A 196 30.60 13.17 -18.48
N ALA A 197 31.43 12.13 -18.65
CA ALA A 197 32.89 12.20 -18.65
C ALA A 197 33.42 12.13 -20.09
#